data_AF-A0A7J2L5N2-F1
#
_entry.id   AF-A0A7J2L5N2-F1
#
_cell.length_a   1.000
_cell.length_b   1.000
_cell.length_c   1.000
_cell.angle_alpha   90.00
_cell.angle_beta   90.00
_cell.angle_gamma   90.00
#
_symmetry.space_group_name_H-M   'P 1'
#
loop_
_entity.id
_entity.type
_entity.pdbx_description
1 polymer ?
#
loop_
_entity_poly.entity_id
_entity_poly.type
_entity_poly.pdbx_seq_one_letter_code
_entity_poly.pdbx_strand_id
1 'polypeptide(L)'
;MMIDFKTLKRKGARLVAITAVDEKTLIYHFSIDGRIKNFRQKVRKSEVMSIVSLFPNAEFYEREIFETFGIKFKGNPRLKKLFLSERIETPLKSKS
;
A
#
# COMPACT_ATOMS: atom_id res chain seq x y z
N MET A 1 -15.32 -6.92 1.77
CA MET A 1 -15.16 -7.12 0.32
C MET A 1 -13.67 -7.07 -0.01
N MET A 2 -13.16 -8.07 -0.72
CA MET A 2 -11.76 -8.13 -1.18
C MET A 2 -11.64 -7.33 -2.47
N ILE A 3 -10.63 -6.47 -2.60
CA ILE A 3 -10.41 -5.66 -3.81
C ILE A 3 -9.81 -6.57 -4.88
N ASP A 4 -10.42 -6.60 -6.07
CA ASP A 4 -9.85 -7.30 -7.23
C ASP A 4 -9.02 -6.34 -8.10
N PHE A 5 -7.72 -6.28 -7.79
CA PHE A 5 -6.76 -5.45 -8.52
C PHE A 5 -6.53 -5.89 -9.96
N LYS A 6 -6.72 -7.17 -10.30
CA LYS A 6 -6.55 -7.67 -11.68
C LYS A 6 -7.67 -7.13 -12.57
N THR A 7 -8.91 -7.15 -12.08
CA THR A 7 -10.03 -6.56 -12.81
C THR A 7 -9.86 -5.05 -12.96
N LEU A 8 -9.36 -4.34 -11.94
CA LEU A 8 -9.04 -2.91 -12.06
C LEU A 8 -8.00 -2.64 -13.16
N LYS A 9 -6.91 -3.40 -13.20
CA LYS A 9 -5.89 -3.28 -14.23
C LYS A 9 -6.45 -3.51 -15.64
N ARG A 10 -7.26 -4.57 -15.82
CA ARG A 10 -7.92 -4.88 -17.10
C ARG A 10 -8.88 -3.79 -17.56
N LYS A 11 -9.51 -3.06 -16.64
CA LYS A 11 -10.38 -1.91 -16.92
C LYS A 11 -9.61 -0.61 -17.19
N GLY A 12 -8.27 -0.65 -17.29
CA GLY A 12 -7.46 0.53 -17.54
C GLY A 12 -7.27 1.44 -16.32
N ALA A 13 -7.57 0.95 -15.11
CA ALA A 13 -7.36 1.74 -13.90
C ALA A 13 -5.87 2.10 -13.73
N ARG A 14 -5.60 3.30 -13.23
CA ARG A 14 -4.26 3.77 -12.87
C ARG A 14 -4.17 3.99 -11.38
N LEU A 15 -3.15 3.41 -10.75
CA LEU A 15 -2.86 3.68 -9.35
C LEU A 15 -2.34 5.11 -9.20
N VAL A 16 -3.01 5.92 -8.40
CA VAL A 16 -2.64 7.32 -8.13
C VAL A 16 -1.85 7.43 -6.84
N ALA A 17 -2.31 6.76 -5.78
CA ALA A 17 -1.66 6.73 -4.48
C ALA A 17 -2.13 5.54 -3.65
N ILE A 18 -1.33 5.16 -2.65
CA ILE A 18 -1.76 4.29 -1.56
C ILE A 18 -1.50 5.07 -0.27
N THR A 19 -2.53 5.17 0.57
CA THR A 19 -2.42 5.82 1.88
C THR A 19 -2.73 4.81 2.98
N ALA A 20 -1.98 4.87 4.07
CA ALA A 20 -2.29 4.15 5.29
C ALA A 20 -2.90 5.13 6.30
N VAL A 21 -4.07 4.79 6.82
CA VAL A 21 -4.74 5.59 7.86
C VAL A 21 -4.21 5.21 9.24
N ASP A 22 -3.98 3.91 9.43
CA ASP A 22 -3.43 3.30 10.64
C ASP A 22 -2.78 1.95 10.28
N GLU A 23 -2.25 1.23 11.28
CA GLU A 23 -1.62 -0.09 11.12
C GLU A 23 -2.58 -1.19 10.59
N LYS A 24 -3.88 -0.88 10.51
CA LYS A 24 -4.97 -1.82 10.17
C LYS A 24 -5.76 -1.40 8.92
N THR A 25 -5.45 -0.26 8.31
CA THR A 25 -6.30 0.34 7.27
C THR A 25 -5.49 0.98 6.16
N LEU A 26 -5.66 0.44 4.95
CA LEU A 26 -5.12 1.00 3.71
C LEU A 26 -6.24 1.55 2.83
N ILE A 27 -5.96 2.64 2.12
CA ILE A 27 -6.82 3.21 1.09
C ILE A 27 -6.02 3.26 -0.21
N TYR A 28 -6.54 2.61 -1.24
CA TYR A 28 -5.99 2.65 -2.59
C TYR A 28 -6.78 3.66 -3.42
N HIS A 29 -6.08 4.61 -4.01
CA HIS A 29 -6.65 5.63 -4.88
C HIS A 29 -6.39 5.24 -6.33
N PHE A 30 -7.46 4.91 -7.07
CA PHE A 30 -7.37 4.58 -8.48
C PHE A 30 -8.10 5.61 -9.34
N SER A 31 -7.48 6.01 -10.45
CA SER A 31 -8.17 6.73 -11.52
C SER A 31 -8.72 5.73 -12.53
N ILE A 32 -10.04 5.80 -12.78
CA ILE A 32 -10.75 4.97 -13.76
C ILE A 32 -11.61 5.92 -14.59
N ASP A 33 -11.39 5.98 -15.89
CA ASP A 33 -12.10 6.88 -16.81
C ASP A 33 -12.12 8.34 -16.35
N GLY A 34 -10.97 8.82 -15.85
CA GLY A 34 -10.81 10.20 -15.35
C GLY A 34 -11.45 10.47 -13.99
N ARG A 35 -12.04 9.46 -13.33
CA ARG A 35 -12.64 9.58 -12.00
C ARG A 35 -11.81 8.85 -10.96
N ILE A 36 -11.59 9.48 -9.81
CA ILE A 36 -10.91 8.86 -8.68
C ILE A 36 -11.90 7.99 -7.91
N LYS A 37 -11.51 6.73 -7.67
CA LYS A 37 -12.21 5.79 -6.80
C LYS A 37 -11.28 5.31 -5.70
N ASN A 38 -11.78 5.37 -4.47
CA ASN A 38 -11.05 4.99 -3.27
C ASN A 38 -11.51 3.61 -2.81
N PHE A 39 -10.57 2.70 -2.63
CA PHE A 39 -10.85 1.36 -2.13
C PHE A 39 -10.19 1.16 -0.78
N ARG A 40 -11.01 0.98 0.25
CA ARG A 40 -10.54 0.72 1.61
C ARG A 40 -10.31 -0.77 1.83
N GLN A 41 -9.12 -1.13 2.30
CA GLN A 41 -8.75 -2.50 2.70
C GLN A 41 -8.36 -2.53 4.18
N LYS A 42 -8.96 -3.47 4.92
CA LYS A 42 -8.54 -3.78 6.29
C LYS A 42 -7.37 -4.76 6.26
N VAL A 43 -6.35 -4.48 7.07
CA VAL A 43 -5.17 -5.31 7.29
C VAL A 43 -5.40 -6.16 8.53
N ARG A 44 -5.37 -7.50 8.38
CA ARG A 44 -5.75 -8.44 9.45
C ARG A 44 -4.56 -9.01 10.23
N LYS A 45 -3.31 -8.88 9.74
CA LYS A 45 -2.10 -9.46 10.36
C LYS A 45 -0.82 -8.64 10.10
N SER A 46 -0.96 -7.34 9.88
CA SER A 46 0.14 -6.47 9.40
C SER A 46 0.85 -7.02 8.14
N GLU A 47 0.17 -7.88 7.37
CA GLU A 47 0.65 -8.44 6.11
C GLU A 47 -0.45 -8.28 5.06
N VAL A 48 -0.05 -7.81 3.88
CA VAL A 48 -0.92 -7.58 2.72
C VAL A 48 -0.20 -8.10 1.47
N MET A 49 -0.95 -8.53 0.47
CA MET A 49 -0.38 -8.89 -0.83
C MET A 49 0.05 -7.62 -1.58
N SER A 50 1.30 -7.58 -2.03
CA SER A 50 1.80 -6.50 -2.87
C SER A 50 1.05 -6.46 -4.21
N ILE A 51 0.83 -5.25 -4.72
CA ILE A 51 0.25 -5.03 -6.05
C ILE A 51 1.28 -4.56 -7.08
N VAL A 52 2.57 -4.58 -6.73
CA VAL A 52 3.68 -4.16 -7.62
C VAL A 52 3.67 -4.89 -8.97
N SER A 53 3.34 -6.18 -8.96
CA SER A 53 3.24 -6.99 -10.20
C SER A 53 2.17 -6.49 -11.18
N LEU A 54 1.15 -5.78 -10.69
CA LEU A 54 0.09 -5.19 -11.51
C LEU A 54 0.33 -3.68 -11.76
N PHE A 55 0.84 -2.99 -10.74
CA PHE A 55 1.07 -1.56 -10.68
C PHE A 55 2.50 -1.29 -10.17
N PRO A 56 3.50 -1.17 -11.06
CA PRO A 56 4.89 -1.02 -10.65
C PRO A 56 5.14 0.20 -9.74
N ASN A 57 4.37 1.27 -9.91
CA ASN A 57 4.44 2.47 -9.07
C ASN A 57 3.99 2.23 -7.62
N ALA A 58 3.37 1.09 -7.30
CA ALA A 58 3.05 0.70 -5.93
C ALA A 58 4.30 0.48 -5.06
N GLU A 59 5.46 0.20 -5.67
CA GLU A 59 6.68 -0.14 -4.94
C GLU A 59 7.03 0.92 -3.89
N PHE A 60 7.03 2.20 -4.28
CA PHE A 60 7.39 3.31 -3.41
C PHE A 60 6.39 3.47 -2.25
N TYR A 61 5.10 3.43 -2.55
CA TYR A 61 4.06 3.57 -1.52
C TYR A 61 4.10 2.42 -0.52
N GLU A 62 4.25 1.18 -0.98
CA GLU A 62 4.34 0.01 -0.10
C GLU A 62 5.57 0.08 0.82
N ARG A 63 6.70 0.59 0.33
CA ARG A 63 7.91 0.80 1.14
C ARG A 63 7.73 1.89 2.18
N GLU A 64 7.12 3.02 1.81
CA GLU A 64 6.81 4.11 2.73
C GLU A 64 5.87 3.66 3.84
N ILE A 65 4.81 2.90 3.50
CA ILE A 65 3.86 2.36 4.46
C ILE A 65 4.51 1.32 5.37
N PHE A 66 5.38 0.46 4.83
CA PHE A 66 6.15 -0.50 5.62
C PHE A 66 7.06 0.21 6.63
N GLU A 67 7.76 1.26 6.20
CA GLU A 67 8.63 2.05 7.06
C GLU A 67 7.87 2.80 8.16
N THR A 68 6.67 3.27 7.84
CA THR A 68 5.88 4.14 8.72
C THR A 68 5.00 3.36 9.70
N PHE A 69 4.33 2.30 9.24
CA PHE A 69 3.33 1.53 10.00
C PHE A 69 3.74 0.08 10.24
N GLY A 70 4.87 -0.38 9.70
CA GLY A 70 5.32 -1.77 9.85
C GLY A 70 4.51 -2.81 9.07
N ILE A 71 3.63 -2.39 8.15
CA ILE A 71 2.81 -3.29 7.32
C ILE A 71 3.69 -3.94 6.26
N LYS A 72 3.77 -5.28 6.25
CA LYS A 72 4.55 -6.07 5.29
C LYS A 72 3.75 -6.32 4.01
N PHE A 73 4.38 -6.07 2.86
CA PHE A 73 3.79 -6.33 1.55
C PHE A 73 4.44 -7.54 0.88
N LYS A 74 3.73 -8.68 0.87
CA LYS A 74 4.23 -9.94 0.31
C LYS A 74 4.24 -9.87 -1.22
N GLY A 75 5.42 -10.03 -1.83
CA GLY A 75 5.61 -9.96 -3.27
C GLY A 75 6.23 -8.65 -3.77
N ASN A 76 6.53 -7.70 -2.88
CA ASN A 76 7.30 -6.51 -3.24
C ASN A 76 8.80 -6.87 -3.31
N PRO A 77 9.47 -6.71 -4.47
CA PRO A 77 10.86 -7.12 -4.66
C PRO A 77 11.88 -6.26 -3.88
N ARG A 78 11.49 -5.07 -3.43
CA ARG A 78 12.36 -4.09 -2.76
C ARG A 78 11.75 -3.58 -1.46
N LEU A 79 11.09 -4.45 -0.70
CA LEU A 79 10.53 -4.07 0.60
C LEU A 79 11.64 -3.81 1.63
N LYS A 80 12.13 -2.57 1.64
CA LYS A 80 13.12 -2.05 2.58
C LYS A 80 12.81 -0.60 2.92
N LYS A 81 13.31 -0.14 4.07
CA LYS A 81 13.25 1.27 4.50
C LYS A 81 13.66 2.19 3.33
N LEU A 82 12.86 3.21 3.07
CA LEU A 82 12.98 4.18 1.99
C LEU A 82 13.66 5.47 2.46
N PHE A 83 13.32 6.01 3.64
CA PHE A 83 13.80 7.31 4.10
C PHE A 83 14.51 7.26 5.46
N LEU A 84 14.02 6.46 6.40
CA LEU A 84 14.63 6.35 7.72
C LEU A 84 15.96 5.62 7.64
N SER A 85 17.01 6.30 8.13
CA SER A 85 18.28 5.66 8.46
C SER A 85 18.05 4.44 9.36
N GLU A 86 18.90 3.41 9.23
CA GLU A 86 18.75 2.12 9.92
C GLU A 86 18.55 2.25 11.45
N ARG A 87 19.00 3.36 12.04
CA ARG A 87 18.92 3.69 13.47
C ARG A 87 17.53 3.98 14.03
N ILE A 88 16.54 4.34 13.21
CA ILE A 88 15.21 4.70 13.73
C ILE A 88 14.25 3.52 13.56
N GLU A 89 13.75 3.01 14.68
CA GLU A 89 12.62 2.09 14.70
C GLU A 89 11.33 2.88 14.45
N THR A 90 10.65 2.54 13.36
CA THR A 90 9.30 2.92 12.90
C THR A 90 8.62 4.09 13.68
N PRO A 91 8.51 5.32 13.13
CA PRO A 91 8.13 6.51 13.89
C PRO A 91 6.66 6.57 14.33
N LEU A 92 5.77 5.83 13.64
CA LEU A 92 4.32 5.97 13.78
C LEU A 92 3.65 4.67 14.25
N LYS A 93 4.23 4.00 15.26
CA LYS A 93 3.42 3.09 16.07
C LYS A 93 2.48 3.93 16.93
N SER A 94 1.18 3.76 16.73
CA SER A 94 0.20 4.33 17.66
C SER A 94 0.47 3.71 19.04
N LYS A 95 0.86 4.54 20.02
CA LYS A 95 0.83 4.15 21.43
C LYS A 95 -0.63 3.89 21.79
N SER A 96 -1.09 2.66 21.60
CA SER A 96 -2.34 2.13 22.14
C SER A 96 -2.02 1.21 23.29
#